data_AF-A0A5S3YLV8-F1
#
_entry.id   AF-A0A5S3YLV8-F1
#
_cell.length_a   1.000
_cell.length_b   1.000
_cell.length_c   1.000
_cell.angle_alpha   90.00
_cell.angle_beta   90.00
_cell.angle_gamma   90.00
#
_symmetry.space_group_name_H-M   'P 1'
#
loop_
_entity.id
_entity.type
_entity.pdbx_description
1 polymer ?
#
loop_
_entity_poly.entity_id
_entity_poly.type
_entity_poly.pdbx_seq_one_letter_code
_entity_poly.pdbx_strand_id
1 'polypeptide(L)'
;KGAGWNVIKVVWGSGWDKLLAKDTTGKLLQLMNETVDGDYQTYKAKDGAFVREHFFGRYPETAALVADMTDDEIFALKRGGHEPSKLFAAFKAAQDTKGRPTVILAKTVKGYGMGAAAEG
;
A
#
# COMPACT_ATOMS: atom_id res chain seq x y z
N LYS A 1 19.42 3.10 5.88
CA LYS A 1 19.39 4.58 6.07
C LYS A 1 20.84 5.08 5.95
N GLY A 2 21.20 5.81 4.88
CA GLY A 2 22.61 6.05 4.52
C GLY A 2 23.12 7.51 4.54
N ALA A 3 22.26 8.51 4.76
CA ALA A 3 22.64 9.93 4.65
C ALA A 3 22.20 10.81 5.84
N GLY A 4 21.73 10.22 6.95
CA GLY A 4 21.27 10.96 8.13
C GLY A 4 19.86 11.58 8.04
N TRP A 5 19.15 11.42 6.92
CA TRP A 5 17.79 11.94 6.74
C TRP A 5 16.76 11.21 7.61
N ASN A 6 15.74 11.95 8.05
CA ASN A 6 14.49 11.35 8.51
C ASN A 6 13.72 10.79 7.29
N VAL A 7 13.33 9.53 7.33
CA VAL A 7 12.64 8.87 6.20
C VAL A 7 11.25 8.46 6.64
N ILE A 8 10.22 9.05 6.03
CA ILE A 8 8.82 8.73 6.27
C ILE A 8 8.30 8.02 5.02
N LYS A 9 7.87 6.75 5.16
CA LYS A 9 7.29 5.98 4.05
C LYS A 9 5.78 6.01 4.13
N VAL A 10 5.12 6.47 3.07
CA VAL A 10 3.66 6.52 2.96
C VAL A 10 3.24 5.51 1.90
N VAL A 11 3.20 4.23 2.29
CA VAL A 11 3.07 3.09 1.36
C VAL A 11 1.61 2.68 1.17
N TRP A 12 0.84 2.60 2.25
CA TRP A 12 -0.50 2.01 2.27
C TRP A 12 -1.54 2.99 2.84
N GLY A 13 -2.74 2.99 2.24
CA GLY A 13 -3.89 3.73 2.75
C GLY A 13 -4.57 3.02 3.93
N SER A 14 -5.56 3.67 4.54
CA SER A 14 -6.16 3.23 5.81
C SER A 14 -6.90 1.89 5.75
N GLY A 15 -7.34 1.45 4.56
CA GLY A 15 -7.91 0.10 4.38
C GLY A 15 -6.94 -1.02 4.76
N TRP A 16 -5.65 -0.81 4.51
CA TRP A 16 -4.61 -1.77 4.87
C TRP A 16 -4.31 -1.83 6.36
N ASP A 17 -4.56 -0.75 7.11
CA ASP A 17 -4.33 -0.74 8.57
C ASP A 17 -5.19 -1.82 9.25
N LYS A 18 -6.44 -1.99 8.79
CA LYS A 18 -7.35 -3.02 9.30
C LYS A 18 -6.83 -4.42 9.02
N LEU A 19 -6.34 -4.67 7.81
CA LEU A 19 -5.79 -5.97 7.42
C LEU A 19 -4.49 -6.29 8.18
N LEU A 20 -3.60 -5.30 8.31
CA LEU A 20 -2.36 -5.43 9.08
C LEU A 20 -2.63 -5.65 10.57
N ALA A 21 -3.68 -5.05 11.13
CA ALA A 21 -4.09 -5.28 12.51
C ALA A 21 -4.75 -6.67 12.72
N LYS A 22 -5.47 -7.18 11.71
CA LYS A 22 -6.09 -8.52 11.70
C LYS A 22 -5.04 -9.64 11.55
N ASP A 23 -3.93 -9.36 10.88
CA ASP A 23 -2.87 -10.34 10.64
C ASP A 23 -1.99 -10.59 11.87
N THR A 24 -2.31 -11.64 12.62
CA THR A 24 -1.50 -12.09 13.76
C THR A 24 -0.29 -12.93 13.34
N THR A 25 -0.19 -13.33 12.06
CA THR A 25 0.84 -14.23 11.55
C THR A 25 2.04 -13.48 10.99
N GLY A 26 1.86 -12.20 10.63
CA GLY A 26 2.86 -11.39 9.94
C GLY A 26 3.04 -11.74 8.46
N LYS A 27 2.22 -12.66 7.92
CA LYS A 27 2.31 -13.09 6.53
C LYS A 27 1.96 -12.01 5.54
N LEU A 28 1.05 -11.10 5.88
CA LEU A 28 0.73 -9.95 5.03
C LEU A 28 1.95 -9.04 4.87
N LEU A 29 2.67 -8.78 5.97
CA LEU A 29 3.89 -7.98 5.90
C LEU A 29 4.99 -8.70 5.11
N GLN A 30 5.14 -10.01 5.27
CA GLN A 30 6.05 -10.82 4.47
C GLN A 30 5.71 -10.71 2.97
N LEU A 31 4.45 -10.97 2.62
CA LEU A 31 3.93 -10.87 1.25
C LEU A 31 4.19 -9.48 0.64
N MET A 32 3.95 -8.41 1.41
CA MET A 32 4.19 -7.04 0.95
C MET A 32 5.65 -6.76 0.63
N ASN A 33 6.58 -7.36 1.37
CA ASN A 33 8.03 -7.16 1.23
C ASN A 33 8.65 -8.00 0.11
N GLU A 34 8.10 -9.19 -0.18
CA GLU A 34 8.60 -10.06 -1.25
C GLU A 34 8.00 -9.74 -2.62
N THR A 35 6.85 -9.07 -2.66
CA THR A 35 6.22 -8.60 -3.90
C THR A 35 7.04 -7.46 -4.51
N VAL A 36 7.48 -7.66 -5.75
CA VAL A 36 8.31 -6.68 -6.47
C VAL A 36 7.46 -5.62 -7.17
N ASP A 37 8.07 -4.50 -7.55
CA ASP A 37 7.35 -3.37 -8.16
C ASP A 37 6.61 -3.74 -9.46
N GLY A 38 7.18 -4.63 -10.29
CA GLY A 38 6.53 -5.11 -11.52
C GLY A 38 5.20 -5.83 -11.26
N ASP A 39 5.14 -6.62 -10.18
CA ASP A 39 3.91 -7.29 -9.76
C ASP A 39 2.87 -6.26 -9.28
N TYR A 40 3.30 -5.27 -8.49
CA TYR A 40 2.40 -4.20 -8.02
C TYR A 40 1.78 -3.37 -9.15
N GLN A 41 2.49 -3.19 -10.27
CA GLN A 41 1.93 -2.55 -11.47
C GLN A 41 0.93 -3.46 -12.16
N THR A 42 1.25 -4.75 -12.27
CA THR A 42 0.33 -5.75 -12.85
C THR A 42 -0.98 -5.82 -12.06
N TYR A 43 -0.93 -5.82 -10.72
CA TYR A 43 -2.15 -5.86 -9.89
C TYR A 43 -3.05 -4.64 -10.06
N LYS A 44 -2.51 -3.46 -10.39
CA LYS A 44 -3.33 -2.26 -10.63
C LYS A 44 -3.88 -2.16 -12.05
N ALA A 45 -3.28 -2.86 -13.01
CA ALA A 45 -3.79 -2.97 -14.37
C ALA A 45 -4.86 -4.07 -14.56
N LYS A 46 -5.15 -4.86 -13.51
CA LYS A 46 -6.13 -5.95 -13.48
C LYS A 46 -7.32 -5.57 -12.60
N ASP A 47 -8.04 -6.56 -12.07
CA ASP A 47 -9.22 -6.39 -11.23
C ASP A 47 -9.02 -6.97 -9.81
N GLY A 48 -10.03 -6.81 -8.95
CA GLY A 48 -10.01 -7.29 -7.58
C GLY A 48 -9.89 -8.81 -7.44
N ALA A 49 -10.50 -9.57 -8.35
CA ALA A 49 -10.40 -11.04 -8.38
C ALA A 49 -8.96 -11.49 -8.63
N PHE A 50 -8.28 -10.84 -9.59
CA PHE A 50 -6.86 -11.09 -9.87
C PHE A 50 -5.97 -10.75 -8.66
N VAL A 51 -6.25 -9.65 -7.95
CA VAL A 51 -5.52 -9.31 -6.71
C VAL A 51 -5.80 -10.34 -5.61
N ARG A 52 -7.04 -10.79 -5.45
CA ARG A 52 -7.39 -11.85 -4.49
C ARG A 52 -6.59 -13.12 -4.76
N GLU A 53 -6.56 -13.59 -6.00
CA GLU A 53 -5.91 -14.85 -6.37
C GLU A 53 -4.38 -14.73 -6.34
N HIS A 54 -3.82 -13.71 -6.99
CA HIS A 54 -2.37 -13.65 -7.26
C HIS A 54 -1.56 -12.86 -6.23
N PHE A 55 -2.21 -12.06 -5.38
CA PHE A 55 -1.55 -11.40 -4.25
C PHE A 55 -1.94 -12.08 -2.94
N PHE A 56 -3.20 -11.97 -2.51
CA PHE A 56 -3.64 -12.54 -1.23
C PHE A 56 -3.65 -14.07 -1.22
N GLY A 57 -3.90 -14.72 -2.36
CA GLY A 57 -3.92 -16.17 -2.51
C GLY A 57 -2.55 -16.85 -2.45
N ARG A 58 -1.45 -16.08 -2.40
CA ARG A 58 -0.09 -16.63 -2.28
C ARG A 58 0.15 -17.38 -0.97
N TYR A 59 -0.60 -17.04 0.08
CA TYR A 59 -0.56 -17.73 1.36
C TYR A 59 -1.98 -17.95 1.91
N PRO A 60 -2.28 -19.12 2.51
CA PRO A 60 -3.57 -19.36 3.14
C PRO A 60 -3.95 -18.30 4.17
N GLU A 61 -2.97 -17.80 4.93
CA GLU A 61 -3.13 -16.78 5.96
C GLU A 61 -3.59 -15.45 5.35
N THR A 62 -2.96 -15.01 4.26
CA THR A 62 -3.34 -13.76 3.58
C THR A 62 -4.63 -13.89 2.79
N ALA A 63 -4.95 -15.09 2.27
CA ALA A 63 -6.23 -15.35 1.63
C ALA A 63 -7.38 -15.26 2.64
N ALA A 64 -7.19 -15.80 3.85
CA ALA A 64 -8.16 -15.72 4.92
C ALA A 64 -8.43 -14.28 5.41
N LEU A 65 -7.45 -13.37 5.30
CA LEU A 65 -7.62 -11.97 5.70
C LEU A 65 -8.70 -11.25 4.90
N VAL A 66 -8.86 -11.61 3.62
CA VAL A 66 -9.79 -10.97 2.66
C VAL A 66 -10.95 -11.88 2.25
N ALA A 67 -11.13 -13.02 2.91
CA ALA A 67 -12.17 -14.00 2.58
C ALA A 67 -13.59 -13.42 2.69
N ASP A 68 -13.78 -12.46 3.59
CA ASP A 68 -15.02 -11.74 3.85
C ASP A 68 -15.18 -10.45 3.04
N MET A 69 -14.16 -10.05 2.27
CA MET A 69 -14.20 -8.88 1.40
C MET A 69 -14.71 -9.26 0.00
N THR A 70 -15.42 -8.35 -0.65
CA THR A 70 -15.73 -8.43 -2.09
C THR A 70 -14.51 -8.06 -2.94
N ASP A 71 -14.52 -8.44 -4.22
CA ASP A 71 -13.43 -8.09 -5.14
C ASP A 71 -13.30 -6.57 -5.32
N ASP A 72 -14.41 -5.85 -5.33
CA ASP A 72 -14.41 -4.38 -5.38
C ASP A 72 -13.76 -3.75 -4.15
N GLU A 73 -14.02 -4.28 -2.95
CA GLU A 73 -13.37 -3.82 -1.72
C GLU A 73 -11.86 -4.10 -1.73
N ILE A 74 -11.45 -5.26 -2.27
CA ILE A 74 -10.03 -5.58 -2.46
C ILE A 74 -9.40 -4.60 -3.45
N PHE A 75 -10.06 -4.33 -4.57
CA PHE A 75 -9.53 -3.44 -5.59
C PHE A 75 -9.43 -1.98 -5.11
N ALA A 76 -10.39 -1.57 -4.27
CA ALA A 76 -10.44 -0.25 -3.63
C ALA A 76 -9.33 0.00 -2.59
N LEU A 77 -8.52 -1.01 -2.23
CA LEU A 77 -7.36 -0.82 -1.36
C LEU A 77 -6.35 0.16 -1.99
N LYS A 78 -6.19 1.32 -1.33
CA LYS A 78 -5.40 2.46 -1.83
C LYS A 78 -3.92 2.36 -1.46
N ARG A 79 -3.07 2.87 -2.35
CA ARG A 79 -1.67 3.22 -2.02
C ARG A 79 -1.68 4.50 -1.15
N GLY A 80 -0.74 4.60 -0.22
CA GLY A 80 -0.75 5.65 0.80
C GLY A 80 -0.66 7.08 0.25
N GLY A 81 -0.01 7.27 -0.89
CA GLY A 81 0.06 8.58 -1.56
C GLY A 81 -1.28 9.09 -2.10
N HIS A 82 -2.32 8.24 -2.12
CA HIS A 82 -3.70 8.61 -2.50
C HIS A 82 -4.64 8.70 -1.29
N GLU A 83 -4.09 8.71 -0.08
CA GLU A 83 -4.82 8.78 1.17
C GLU A 83 -4.48 10.10 1.89
N PRO A 84 -5.35 11.13 1.85
CA PRO A 84 -5.05 12.46 2.39
C PRO A 84 -4.66 12.44 3.86
N SER A 85 -5.30 11.56 4.66
CA SER A 85 -5.01 11.40 6.08
C SER A 85 -3.55 10.94 6.33
N LYS A 86 -3.05 10.02 5.51
CA LYS A 86 -1.68 9.50 5.60
C LYS A 86 -0.65 10.54 5.14
N LEU A 87 -0.96 11.30 4.09
CA LEU A 87 -0.12 12.41 3.64
C LEU A 87 -0.04 13.51 4.70
N PHE A 88 -1.17 13.91 5.27
CA PHE A 88 -1.20 14.92 6.34
C PHE A 88 -0.32 14.51 7.53
N ALA A 89 -0.46 13.26 7.99
CA ALA A 89 0.37 12.74 9.09
C ALA A 89 1.88 12.79 8.75
N ALA A 90 2.25 12.45 7.51
CA ALA A 90 3.64 12.51 7.06
C ALA A 90 4.18 13.95 6.99
N PHE A 91 3.41 14.89 6.45
CA PHE A 91 3.79 16.31 6.41
C PHE A 91 3.88 16.90 7.81
N LYS A 92 2.96 16.55 8.72
CA LYS A 92 2.99 17.00 10.10
C LYS A 92 4.26 16.52 10.82
N ALA A 93 4.57 15.22 10.71
CA ALA A 93 5.80 14.65 11.27
C ALA A 93 7.07 15.28 10.65
N ALA A 94 7.05 15.62 9.36
CA ALA A 94 8.15 16.33 8.71
C ALA A 94 8.33 17.77 9.25
N GLN A 95 7.23 18.50 9.46
CA GLN A 95 7.24 19.86 10.03
C GLN A 95 7.81 19.89 11.46
N ASP A 96 7.50 18.85 12.24
CA ASP A 96 7.95 18.71 13.63
C ASP A 96 9.40 18.21 13.74
N THR A 97 9.98 17.68 12.66
CA THR A 97 11.37 17.19 12.63
C THR A 97 12.36 18.36 12.70
N LYS A 98 13.33 18.30 13.62
CA LYS A 98 14.42 19.27 13.79
C LYS A 98 15.79 18.61 13.66
N GLY A 99 16.81 19.38 13.30
CA GLY A 99 18.22 18.95 13.27
C GLY A 99 18.61 17.98 12.15
N ARG A 100 17.69 17.63 11.24
CA ARG A 100 17.97 16.84 10.03
C ARG A 100 16.89 17.07 8.96
N PRO A 101 17.20 16.91 7.66
CA PRO A 101 16.20 16.95 6.60
C PRO A 101 15.26 15.73 6.65
N THR A 102 14.06 15.89 6.11
CA THR A 102 13.07 14.82 5.97
C THR A 102 12.79 14.52 4.50
N VAL A 103 12.74 13.22 4.16
CA VAL A 103 12.22 12.73 2.89
C VAL A 103 10.94 11.94 3.14
N ILE A 104 9.89 12.29 2.39
CA ILE A 104 8.62 11.56 2.37
C ILE A 104 8.58 10.73 1.09
N LEU A 105 8.55 9.41 1.23
CA LEU A 105 8.42 8.47 0.12
C LEU A 105 6.94 8.06 -0.01
N ALA A 106 6.19 8.79 -0.83
CA ALA A 106 4.77 8.54 -1.06
C ALA A 106 4.56 7.59 -2.24
N LYS A 107 3.98 6.41 -1.97
CA LYS A 107 3.64 5.42 -3.00
C LYS A 107 2.31 5.81 -3.66
N THR A 108 2.33 6.07 -4.96
CA THR A 108 1.15 6.49 -5.77
C THR A 108 0.90 5.50 -6.90
N VAL A 109 -0.21 5.69 -7.63
CA VAL A 109 -0.52 5.06 -8.93
C VAL A 109 -0.31 6.13 -10.00
N LYS A 110 0.40 5.83 -11.10
CA LYS A 110 0.58 6.78 -12.19
C LYS A 110 -0.73 6.84 -13.00
N GLY A 111 -1.16 8.04 -13.36
CA GLY A 111 -2.46 8.21 -14.06
C GLY A 111 -3.67 7.85 -13.20
N TYR A 112 -3.58 7.98 -11.87
CA TYR A 112 -4.70 7.70 -10.98
C TYR A 112 -5.97 8.48 -11.35
N GLY A 113 -7.09 7.77 -11.48
CA GLY A 113 -8.37 8.34 -11.90
C GLY A 113 -8.53 8.48 -13.41
N MET A 114 -7.54 8.07 -14.22
CA MET A 114 -7.61 8.10 -15.68
C MET A 114 -8.17 6.80 -16.28
N GLY A 115 -8.39 5.76 -15.48
CA GLY A 115 -8.92 4.48 -15.93
C GLY A 115 -8.08 3.89 -17.09
N ALA A 116 -8.76 3.33 -18.09
CA ALA A 116 -8.13 2.67 -19.24
C ALA A 116 -7.22 3.59 -20.08
N ALA A 117 -7.29 4.91 -19.92
CA ALA A 117 -6.49 5.84 -20.70
C ALA A 117 -5.01 5.83 -20.31
N ALA A 118 -4.69 5.67 -19.01
CA ALA A 118 -3.31 5.76 -18.52
C ALA A 118 -3.09 5.29 -17.07
N GLU A 119 -4.10 4.74 -16.38
CA GLU A 119 -3.94 4.34 -14.98
C GLU A 119 -3.12 3.03 -14.86
N GLY A 120 -1.97 3.08 -14.19
CA GLY A 120 -1.04 1.95 -14.07
C GLY A 120 0.14 2.16 -13.13
#